data_AF-K4LKN5-F1
#
_entry.id   AF-K4LKN5-F1
#
_cell.length_a   1.000
_cell.length_b   1.000
_cell.length_c   1.000
_cell.angle_alpha   90.00
_cell.angle_beta   90.00
_cell.angle_gamma   90.00
#
_symmetry.space_group_name_H-M   'P 1'
#
loop_
_entity.id
_entity.type
_entity.pdbx_description
1 polymer ?
#
loop_
_entity_poly.entity_id
_entity_poly.type
_entity_poly.pdbx_seq_one_letter_code
_entity_poly.pdbx_strand_id
1 'polypeptide(L)'
;IADIPGVDLYASKGKTGSYNITMRGITGYTLVLIDGRRQGIGGEVGPNGFNEISNSFLPPISSIERIEVIKGPMSTLYGSEALGGVVNIITKKVSDKWETSVSLDALLNENKDWGNTYGTSIYSSGPLMNDKLGLTLRFREFYRQQSNVEFTNGSGQRVQGDQAQSPTKANNFNIGTRISYLANDYNTFIFDIDFSRNHYDNKQGQLGTITSPGSAPDSLTGGYADIMEVDKFVTYLSHEGVYENFSITSGLQYNRVSNNGREVVGQANQPFLGQNRDIVAEDIILDTKSVIPLGQSHILSAGGEYRLEKMQDKIANPTNFDQYLLAIFAEDEYSIKDNLRLTFGARYNHHEIFGNNISPRAYLVYNPTDELTLKGGVSTGFRTPYANRLINGAYNYSGQGRFPIYGNPDLKEETSLNYEIAAIYNNDLFYVSATGFLTNFKDKISTQRYDKGNMIPGIGTCDADRCFKAINHGKVEYKGIELGAGISPLDNLNVNFAYTYLDSEVKEAQDKSVIGKPEQDSLKHNIMLKTEYSFYNKITPWIKGE
;
A
#
# COMPACT_ATOMS: atom_id res chain seq x y z
N ILE A 1 -3.05 -6.24 11.96
CA ILE A 1 -2.52 -4.85 12.04
C ILE A 1 -3.53 -3.83 12.55
N ALA A 2 -4.85 -4.08 12.50
CA ALA A 2 -5.86 -3.19 13.08
C ALA A 2 -5.68 -2.97 14.60
N ASP A 3 -5.06 -3.92 15.30
CA ASP A 3 -4.76 -3.84 16.74
C ASP A 3 -3.71 -2.74 17.09
N ILE A 4 -3.19 -2.00 16.12
CA ILE A 4 -2.11 -1.02 16.32
C ILE A 4 -2.73 0.39 16.45
N PRO A 5 -2.43 1.16 17.52
CA PRO A 5 -2.90 2.54 17.64
C PRO A 5 -2.48 3.38 16.42
N GLY A 6 -3.37 4.21 15.91
CA GLY A 6 -3.13 5.05 14.73
C GLY A 6 -3.33 4.33 13.39
N VAL A 7 -3.70 3.05 13.39
CA VAL A 7 -4.04 2.27 12.19
C VAL A 7 -5.54 2.04 12.13
N ASP A 8 -6.12 2.23 10.96
CA ASP A 8 -7.51 1.91 10.66
C ASP A 8 -7.58 1.14 9.34
N LEU A 9 -8.47 0.15 9.28
CA LEU A 9 -8.77 -0.62 8.06
C LEU A 9 -10.17 -0.35 7.53
N TYR A 10 -11.04 0.35 8.25
CA TYR A 10 -12.45 0.50 7.90
C TYR A 10 -12.80 1.87 7.34
N ALA A 11 -11.93 2.88 7.49
CA ALA A 11 -12.08 4.21 6.89
C ALA A 11 -12.41 4.18 5.40
N SER A 12 -11.76 3.29 4.63
CA SER A 12 -11.93 3.28 3.18
C SER A 12 -11.86 1.88 2.61
N LYS A 13 -12.70 1.68 1.61
CA LYS A 13 -12.88 0.43 0.90
C LYS A 13 -12.86 0.68 -0.59
N GLY A 14 -12.17 -0.17 -1.33
CA GLY A 14 -12.20 -0.13 -2.79
C GLY A 14 -13.35 -0.94 -3.38
N LYS A 15 -13.52 -0.80 -4.68
CA LYS A 15 -14.58 -1.44 -5.48
C LYS A 15 -14.49 -2.95 -5.49
N THR A 16 -13.30 -3.51 -5.32
CA THR A 16 -13.15 -4.97 -5.21
C THR A 16 -13.67 -5.52 -3.90
N GLY A 17 -14.03 -4.66 -2.96
CA GLY A 17 -14.46 -5.03 -1.62
C GLY A 17 -13.32 -5.19 -0.62
N SER A 18 -12.07 -4.88 -1.00
CA SER A 18 -10.91 -4.92 -0.11
C SER A 18 -10.71 -3.59 0.63
N TYR A 19 -10.17 -3.66 1.84
CA TYR A 19 -9.95 -2.52 2.72
C TYR A 19 -8.61 -1.85 2.45
N ASN A 20 -8.58 -0.53 2.55
CA ASN A 20 -7.34 0.25 2.52
C ASN A 20 -6.73 0.30 3.93
N ILE A 21 -5.40 0.32 3.98
CA ILE A 21 -4.70 0.61 5.22
C ILE A 21 -4.65 2.14 5.35
N THR A 22 -5.18 2.63 6.46
CA THR A 22 -5.17 4.05 6.84
C THR A 22 -4.27 4.22 8.06
N MET A 23 -3.34 5.17 7.98
CA MET A 23 -2.45 5.49 9.09
C MET A 23 -2.59 6.97 9.43
N ARG A 24 -2.93 7.28 10.68
CA ARG A 24 -3.13 8.66 11.16
C ARG A 24 -4.11 9.47 10.29
N GLY A 25 -5.14 8.81 9.76
CA GLY A 25 -6.14 9.40 8.86
C GLY A 25 -5.71 9.54 7.40
N ILE A 26 -4.47 9.17 7.08
CA ILE A 26 -3.95 9.24 5.71
C ILE A 26 -4.21 7.90 5.02
N THR A 27 -5.20 7.87 4.15
CA THR A 27 -5.71 6.66 3.47
C THR A 27 -5.09 6.48 2.08
N GLY A 28 -4.62 5.28 1.75
CA GLY A 28 -4.10 4.96 0.42
C GLY A 28 -2.67 5.45 0.16
N TYR A 29 -1.93 5.74 1.23
CA TYR A 29 -0.54 6.20 1.24
C TYR A 29 0.35 5.33 2.13
N THR A 30 -0.04 4.08 2.35
CA THR A 30 0.77 3.09 3.05
C THR A 30 1.53 2.26 2.03
N LEU A 31 2.86 2.26 2.13
CA LEU A 31 3.71 1.38 1.34
C LEU A 31 3.70 -0.03 1.96
N VAL A 32 3.30 -1.03 1.17
CA VAL A 32 3.35 -2.44 1.59
C VAL A 32 4.58 -3.11 0.99
N LEU A 33 5.35 -3.76 1.86
CA LEU A 33 6.57 -4.49 1.54
C LEU A 33 6.45 -5.96 1.97
N ILE A 34 7.12 -6.86 1.27
CA ILE A 34 7.38 -8.23 1.71
C ILE A 34 8.88 -8.43 1.71
N ASP A 35 9.46 -8.71 2.88
CA ASP A 35 10.91 -8.79 3.09
C ASP A 35 11.66 -7.55 2.55
N GLY A 36 11.09 -6.37 2.80
CA GLY A 36 11.63 -5.08 2.31
C GLY A 36 11.31 -4.75 0.85
N ARG A 37 10.65 -5.65 0.10
CA ARG A 37 10.42 -5.52 -1.35
C ARG A 37 9.03 -4.97 -1.66
N ARG A 38 8.96 -4.00 -2.57
CA ARG A 38 7.73 -3.29 -2.92
C ARG A 38 6.67 -4.22 -3.51
N GLN A 39 5.43 -4.08 -3.04
CA GLN A 39 4.29 -4.80 -3.58
C GLN A 39 3.43 -3.96 -4.55
N GLY A 40 3.55 -2.64 -4.48
CA GLY A 40 2.97 -1.72 -5.47
C GLY A 40 3.73 -1.73 -6.79
N ILE A 41 3.14 -1.08 -7.79
CA ILE A 41 3.70 -0.86 -9.12
C ILE A 41 3.53 0.61 -9.53
N GLY A 42 4.38 1.07 -10.45
CA GLY A 42 4.43 2.42 -11.00
C GLY A 42 3.33 2.75 -12.01
N GLY A 43 2.06 2.45 -11.69
CA GLY A 43 0.96 2.67 -12.62
C GLY A 43 -0.42 2.39 -12.05
N GLU A 44 -1.43 3.08 -12.59
CA GLU A 44 -2.83 2.89 -12.21
C GLU A 44 -3.46 1.78 -13.08
N VAL A 45 -3.40 0.53 -12.61
CA VAL A 45 -3.90 -0.65 -13.35
C VAL A 45 -5.42 -0.87 -13.24
N GLY A 46 -6.13 -0.08 -12.44
CA GLY A 46 -7.57 -0.12 -12.28
C GLY A 46 -8.14 1.28 -12.03
N PRO A 47 -9.25 1.67 -12.66
CA PRO A 47 -9.72 3.06 -12.60
C PRO A 47 -10.61 3.34 -11.38
N ASN A 48 -10.32 4.39 -10.62
CA ASN A 48 -11.20 4.91 -9.54
C ASN A 48 -11.63 3.86 -8.51
N GLY A 49 -10.79 3.65 -7.49
CA GLY A 49 -11.13 2.80 -6.35
C GLY A 49 -10.73 1.32 -6.51
N PHE A 50 -9.65 1.05 -7.24
CA PHE A 50 -9.04 -0.28 -7.37
C PHE A 50 -7.61 -0.34 -6.83
N ASN A 51 -7.16 0.72 -6.13
CA ASN A 51 -5.78 0.86 -5.63
C ASN A 51 -5.41 -0.24 -4.62
N GLU A 52 -6.42 -0.83 -3.97
CA GLU A 52 -6.28 -1.93 -3.00
C GLU A 52 -5.91 -3.28 -3.64
N ILE A 53 -6.06 -3.44 -4.96
CA ILE A 53 -5.70 -4.69 -5.64
C ILE A 53 -4.22 -5.03 -5.41
N SER A 54 -3.35 -4.04 -5.39
CA SER A 54 -1.91 -4.22 -5.15
C SER A 54 -1.60 -4.84 -3.78
N ASN A 55 -2.50 -4.67 -2.80
CA ASN A 55 -2.41 -5.19 -1.43
C ASN A 55 -3.17 -6.51 -1.23
N SER A 56 -3.90 -7.00 -2.24
CA SER A 56 -4.69 -8.23 -2.14
C SER A 56 -3.83 -9.51 -2.12
N PHE A 57 -2.54 -9.35 -2.40
CA PHE A 57 -1.56 -10.42 -2.53
C PHE A 57 -0.70 -10.49 -1.27
N LEU A 58 -1.19 -11.25 -0.28
CA LEU A 58 -0.50 -11.47 0.98
C LEU A 58 -0.03 -12.92 1.09
N PRO A 59 1.18 -13.15 1.59
CA PRO A 59 1.67 -14.51 1.80
C PRO A 59 0.81 -15.22 2.86
N PRO A 60 0.76 -16.57 2.87
CA PRO A 60 0.08 -17.32 3.91
C PRO A 60 0.51 -16.89 5.31
N ILE A 61 -0.42 -16.76 6.26
CA ILE A 61 -0.12 -16.36 7.65
C ILE A 61 0.93 -17.28 8.28
N SER A 62 0.88 -18.58 7.99
CA SER A 62 1.85 -19.57 8.47
C SER A 62 3.29 -19.32 8.00
N SER A 63 3.47 -18.57 6.91
CA SER A 63 4.77 -18.18 6.36
C SER A 63 5.30 -16.84 6.89
N ILE A 64 4.47 -16.08 7.61
CA ILE A 64 4.83 -14.79 8.18
C ILE A 64 5.53 -15.02 9.53
N GLU A 65 6.70 -14.43 9.70
CA GLU A 65 7.43 -14.39 10.97
C GLU A 65 6.93 -13.22 11.82
N ARG A 66 6.85 -12.03 11.21
CA ARG A 66 6.35 -10.82 11.86
C ARG A 66 5.88 -9.80 10.83
N ILE A 67 5.12 -8.81 11.30
CA ILE A 67 4.72 -7.65 10.51
C ILE A 67 5.23 -6.40 11.22
N GLU A 68 6.01 -5.61 10.52
CA GLU A 68 6.53 -4.34 10.99
C GLU A 68 5.65 -3.19 10.46
N VAL A 69 5.22 -2.30 11.35
CA VAL A 69 4.38 -1.15 10.99
C VAL A 69 5.05 0.14 11.45
N ILE A 70 5.44 0.98 10.50
CA ILE A 70 6.04 2.29 10.74
C ILE A 70 4.99 3.34 10.40
N LYS A 71 4.58 4.12 11.40
CA LYS A 71 3.61 5.20 11.24
C LYS A 71 4.31 6.51 10.90
N GLY A 72 3.70 7.28 10.02
CA GLY A 72 4.26 8.51 9.51
C GLY A 72 5.26 8.28 8.38
N PRO A 73 5.75 9.36 7.75
CA PRO A 73 6.52 9.28 6.53
C PRO A 73 7.88 8.59 6.73
N MET A 74 8.24 7.70 5.80
CA MET A 74 9.52 6.98 5.80
C MET A 74 10.23 6.98 4.44
N SER A 75 10.02 8.03 3.64
CA SER A 75 10.59 8.13 2.29
C SER A 75 12.11 8.27 2.25
N THR A 76 12.77 8.64 3.36
CA THR A 76 14.24 8.66 3.41
C THR A 76 14.84 7.27 3.15
N LEU A 77 14.28 6.20 3.74
CA LEU A 77 14.79 4.85 3.51
C LEU A 77 14.07 4.16 2.37
N TYR A 78 12.74 4.27 2.32
CA TYR A 78 11.95 3.47 1.39
C TYR A 78 11.63 4.19 0.09
N GLY A 79 11.76 5.52 -0.01
CA GLY A 79 11.45 6.27 -1.23
C GLY A 79 9.95 6.61 -1.39
N SER A 80 9.49 6.63 -2.64
CA SER A 80 8.12 7.01 -3.03
C SER A 80 7.05 6.13 -2.35
N GLU A 81 5.84 6.66 -2.16
CA GLU A 81 4.63 5.98 -1.64
C GLU A 81 4.57 5.77 -0.10
N ALA A 82 5.65 6.03 0.64
CA ALA A 82 5.71 5.89 2.10
C ALA A 82 5.25 7.17 2.84
N LEU A 83 4.13 7.79 2.41
CA LEU A 83 3.65 9.07 2.94
C LEU A 83 2.87 8.92 4.27
N GLY A 84 1.95 7.96 4.36
CA GLY A 84 1.22 7.66 5.59
C GLY A 84 1.98 6.69 6.51
N GLY A 85 2.77 5.80 5.92
CA GLY A 85 3.63 4.87 6.63
C GLY A 85 4.01 3.66 5.80
N VAL A 86 4.58 2.65 6.47
CA VAL A 86 5.08 1.42 5.85
C VAL A 86 4.55 0.21 6.62
N VAL A 87 4.07 -0.80 5.90
CA VAL A 87 3.84 -2.15 6.43
C VAL A 87 4.82 -3.09 5.75
N ASN A 88 5.74 -3.68 6.50
CA ASN A 88 6.71 -4.64 6.00
C ASN A 88 6.43 -6.03 6.59
N ILE A 89 6.04 -6.97 5.72
CA ILE A 89 5.74 -8.35 6.09
C ILE A 89 7.03 -9.14 5.97
N ILE A 90 7.54 -9.61 7.10
CA ILE A 90 8.75 -10.43 7.15
C ILE A 90 8.34 -11.89 7.14
N THR A 91 8.82 -12.63 6.15
CA THR A 91 8.57 -14.05 6.01
C THR A 91 9.60 -14.87 6.78
N LYS A 92 9.23 -16.09 7.15
CA LYS A 92 10.11 -17.05 7.80
C LYS A 92 11.31 -17.37 6.91
N LYS A 93 12.49 -17.49 7.52
CA LYS A 93 13.67 -18.05 6.86
C LYS A 93 13.44 -19.54 6.57
N VAL A 94 14.25 -20.09 5.67
CA VAL A 94 14.21 -21.54 5.40
C VAL A 94 14.54 -22.29 6.69
N SER A 95 13.71 -23.27 7.05
CA SER A 95 13.94 -24.12 8.22
C SER A 95 15.05 -25.14 7.96
N ASP A 96 15.77 -25.53 9.01
CA ASP A 96 16.82 -26.55 8.97
C ASP A 96 16.28 -27.96 8.71
N LYS A 97 14.95 -28.13 8.81
CA LYS A 97 14.21 -29.35 8.52
C LYS A 97 12.97 -29.02 7.72
N TRP A 98 12.41 -30.01 7.05
CA TRP A 98 11.12 -29.83 6.37
C TRP A 98 10.00 -29.60 7.38
N GLU A 99 9.32 -28.47 7.23
CA GLU A 99 8.13 -28.10 7.96
C GLU A 99 7.02 -27.77 6.97
N THR A 100 5.82 -28.26 7.23
CA THR A 100 4.65 -28.01 6.38
C THR A 100 3.46 -27.60 7.24
N SER A 101 2.77 -26.56 6.81
CA SER A 101 1.55 -26.05 7.41
C SER A 101 0.45 -26.01 6.36
N VAL A 102 -0.71 -26.54 6.71
CA VAL A 102 -1.93 -26.45 5.92
C VAL A 102 -2.99 -25.77 6.79
N SER A 103 -3.59 -24.70 6.29
CA SER A 103 -4.64 -23.96 6.98
C SER A 103 -5.90 -23.92 6.12
N LEU A 104 -7.05 -24.12 6.78
CA LEU A 104 -8.39 -23.99 6.21
C LEU A 104 -9.15 -22.96 7.03
N ASP A 105 -9.68 -21.94 6.38
CA ASP A 105 -10.33 -20.80 7.01
C ASP A 105 -11.75 -20.61 6.44
N ALA A 106 -12.71 -20.23 7.29
CA ALA A 106 -14.05 -19.86 6.83
C ALA A 106 -14.60 -18.69 7.66
N LEU A 107 -15.16 -17.69 7.00
CA LEU A 107 -15.95 -16.62 7.62
C LEU A 107 -17.41 -16.81 7.18
N LEU A 108 -18.26 -17.14 8.14
CA LEU A 108 -19.69 -17.32 7.93
C LEU A 108 -20.44 -16.11 8.50
N ASN A 109 -21.11 -15.35 7.64
CA ASN A 109 -21.92 -14.23 8.09
C ASN A 109 -23.25 -14.72 8.66
N GLU A 110 -23.67 -14.14 9.77
CA GLU A 110 -24.97 -14.44 10.39
C GLU A 110 -26.13 -14.04 9.47
N ASN A 111 -26.05 -12.84 8.87
CA ASN A 111 -27.01 -12.43 7.85
C ASN A 111 -26.59 -12.98 6.49
N LYS A 112 -27.46 -13.83 5.92
CA LYS A 112 -27.33 -14.48 4.61
C LYS A 112 -27.18 -13.51 3.42
N ASP A 113 -27.53 -12.24 3.60
CA ASP A 113 -27.36 -11.22 2.56
C ASP A 113 -25.87 -10.87 2.37
N TRP A 114 -25.00 -11.20 3.33
CA TRP A 114 -23.56 -11.04 3.21
C TRP A 114 -22.87 -12.33 2.74
N GLY A 115 -22.00 -12.20 1.74
CA GLY A 115 -21.28 -13.35 1.18
C GLY A 115 -20.22 -13.92 2.14
N ASN A 116 -20.23 -15.24 2.32
CA ASN A 116 -19.21 -15.95 3.11
C ASN A 116 -17.85 -15.97 2.40
N THR A 117 -16.78 -16.18 3.18
CA THR A 117 -15.43 -16.40 2.63
C THR A 117 -14.87 -17.75 3.07
N TYR A 118 -14.03 -18.31 2.22
CA TYR A 118 -13.35 -19.58 2.42
C TYR A 118 -11.90 -19.43 1.97
N GLY A 119 -10.97 -19.99 2.73
CA GLY A 119 -9.55 -19.92 2.47
C GLY A 119 -8.89 -21.27 2.60
N THR A 120 -7.91 -21.53 1.75
CA THR A 120 -6.95 -22.62 1.91
C THR A 120 -5.57 -22.06 1.73
N SER A 121 -4.63 -22.42 2.60
CA SER A 121 -3.22 -22.08 2.39
C SER A 121 -2.31 -23.23 2.76
N ILE A 122 -1.23 -23.34 2.01
CA ILE A 122 -0.17 -24.33 2.19
C ILE A 122 1.15 -23.58 2.23
N TYR A 123 1.93 -23.86 3.25
CA TYR A 123 3.30 -23.38 3.39
C TYR A 123 4.19 -24.59 3.66
N SER A 124 5.26 -24.73 2.92
CA SER A 124 6.25 -25.77 3.14
C SER A 124 7.66 -25.20 2.98
N SER A 125 8.57 -25.50 3.90
CA SER A 125 9.94 -24.99 3.85
C SER A 125 10.91 -26.00 4.44
N GLY A 126 12.08 -26.15 3.84
CA GLY A 126 13.14 -27.03 4.34
C GLY A 126 14.38 -27.05 3.44
N PRO A 127 15.42 -27.79 3.84
CA PRO A 127 16.66 -27.90 3.07
C PRO A 127 16.48 -28.87 1.88
N LEU A 128 17.01 -28.47 0.73
CA LEU A 128 17.36 -29.37 -0.38
C LEU A 128 18.78 -29.91 -0.22
N MET A 129 19.67 -29.09 0.33
CA MET A 129 21.02 -29.47 0.76
C MET A 129 21.28 -28.81 2.11
N ASN A 130 21.57 -29.63 3.13
CA ASN A 130 21.82 -29.14 4.48
C ASN A 130 22.87 -28.02 4.46
N ASP A 131 22.57 -26.95 5.20
CA ASP A 131 23.43 -25.77 5.38
C ASP A 131 23.85 -25.04 4.09
N LYS A 132 23.24 -25.36 2.94
CA LYS A 132 23.62 -24.77 1.64
C LYS A 132 22.46 -24.32 0.78
N LEU A 133 21.43 -25.15 0.63
CA LEU A 133 20.35 -24.89 -0.32
C LEU A 133 19.00 -25.15 0.34
N GLY A 134 18.19 -24.10 0.42
CA GLY A 134 16.87 -24.10 1.00
C GLY A 134 15.77 -23.87 -0.03
N LEU A 135 14.61 -24.48 0.19
CA LEU A 135 13.42 -24.28 -0.63
C LEU A 135 12.23 -23.91 0.26
N THR A 136 11.44 -22.95 -0.22
CA THR A 136 10.13 -22.63 0.33
C THR A 136 9.09 -22.68 -0.78
N LEU A 137 7.93 -23.26 -0.48
CA LEU A 137 6.74 -23.34 -1.32
C LEU A 137 5.58 -22.69 -0.59
N ARG A 138 4.83 -21.85 -1.32
CA ARG A 138 3.66 -21.13 -0.81
C ARG A 138 2.51 -21.29 -1.79
N PHE A 139 1.34 -21.58 -1.25
CA PHE A 139 0.08 -21.57 -1.99
C PHE A 139 -1.01 -20.98 -1.11
N ARG A 140 -1.88 -20.17 -1.71
CA ARG A 140 -3.09 -19.68 -1.07
C ARG A 140 -4.20 -19.56 -2.11
N GLU A 141 -5.38 -20.06 -1.77
CA GLU A 141 -6.62 -19.77 -2.47
C GLU A 141 -7.60 -19.14 -1.50
N PHE A 142 -8.26 -18.08 -1.95
CA PHE A 142 -9.24 -17.33 -1.18
C PHE A 142 -10.46 -17.10 -2.05
N TYR A 143 -11.54 -17.76 -1.67
CA TYR A 143 -12.83 -17.67 -2.33
C TYR A 143 -13.80 -16.83 -1.50
N ARG A 144 -14.47 -15.90 -2.15
CA ARG A 144 -15.47 -15.02 -1.54
C ARG A 144 -16.76 -15.05 -2.34
N GLN A 145 -17.87 -15.28 -1.65
CA GLN A 145 -19.21 -15.19 -2.23
C GLN A 145 -19.65 -13.72 -2.40
N GLN A 146 -20.57 -13.50 -3.33
CA GLN A 146 -21.25 -12.22 -3.51
C GLN A 146 -22.21 -11.93 -2.35
N SER A 147 -22.26 -10.68 -1.92
CA SER A 147 -23.32 -10.15 -1.06
C SER A 147 -24.52 -9.67 -1.88
N ASN A 148 -25.73 -9.85 -1.36
CA ASN A 148 -27.01 -9.43 -1.96
C ASN A 148 -27.72 -8.41 -1.07
N VAL A 149 -26.96 -7.49 -0.49
CA VAL A 149 -27.47 -6.48 0.43
C VAL A 149 -28.24 -5.42 -0.35
N GLU A 150 -29.39 -5.00 0.18
CA GLU A 150 -30.17 -3.88 -0.35
C GLU A 150 -30.16 -2.71 0.63
N PHE A 151 -30.13 -1.49 0.11
CA PHE A 151 -30.28 -0.28 0.91
C PHE A 151 -31.35 0.63 0.33
N THR A 152 -31.99 1.42 1.19
CA THR A 152 -32.96 2.42 0.77
C THR A 152 -32.22 3.70 0.40
N ASN A 153 -32.32 4.12 -0.86
CA ASN A 153 -31.71 5.37 -1.32
C ASN A 153 -32.47 6.61 -0.81
N GLY A 154 -31.95 7.81 -1.08
CA GLY A 154 -32.56 9.08 -0.65
C GLY A 154 -33.96 9.36 -1.22
N SER A 155 -34.42 8.60 -2.23
CA SER A 155 -35.78 8.68 -2.78
C SER A 155 -36.73 7.61 -2.20
N GLY A 156 -36.29 6.83 -1.21
CA GLY A 156 -37.11 5.80 -0.56
C GLY A 156 -37.19 4.48 -1.33
N GLN A 157 -36.44 4.32 -2.42
CA GLN A 157 -36.41 3.09 -3.20
C GLN A 157 -35.34 2.14 -2.68
N ARG A 158 -35.66 0.84 -2.62
CA ARG A 158 -34.65 -0.19 -2.37
C ARG A 158 -33.80 -0.39 -3.62
N VAL A 159 -32.50 -0.32 -3.44
CA VAL A 159 -31.50 -0.52 -4.48
C VAL A 159 -30.46 -1.54 -4.00
N GLN A 160 -29.91 -2.30 -4.95
CA GLN A 160 -28.87 -3.28 -4.67
C GLN A 160 -27.57 -2.59 -4.25
N GLY A 161 -26.88 -3.20 -3.29
CA GLY A 161 -25.58 -2.84 -2.73
C GLY A 161 -24.43 -3.10 -3.68
N ASP A 162 -24.44 -2.51 -4.88
CA ASP A 162 -23.38 -2.64 -5.88
C ASP A 162 -22.00 -2.12 -5.38
N GLN A 163 -21.98 -1.31 -4.33
CA GLN A 163 -20.78 -0.88 -3.60
C GLN A 163 -20.72 -1.36 -2.13
N ALA A 164 -21.54 -2.35 -1.77
CA ALA A 164 -21.49 -2.95 -0.44
C ALA A 164 -20.23 -3.80 -0.24
N GLN A 165 -20.01 -4.29 0.98
CA GLN A 165 -18.95 -5.27 1.23
C GLN A 165 -19.15 -6.55 0.40
N SER A 166 -18.09 -6.95 -0.30
CA SER A 166 -18.08 -8.12 -1.19
C SER A 166 -19.13 -8.01 -2.30
N PRO A 167 -19.10 -6.94 -3.13
CA PRO A 167 -20.19 -6.63 -4.05
C PRO A 167 -20.34 -7.68 -5.15
N THR A 168 -19.27 -8.44 -5.40
CA THR A 168 -19.27 -9.58 -6.31
C THR A 168 -18.43 -10.74 -5.77
N LYS A 169 -18.71 -11.93 -6.34
CA LYS A 169 -17.93 -13.14 -6.18
C LYS A 169 -16.49 -12.89 -6.62
N ALA A 170 -15.55 -13.35 -5.80
CA ALA A 170 -14.13 -13.27 -6.10
C ALA A 170 -13.45 -14.62 -5.85
N ASN A 171 -12.51 -15.00 -6.72
CA ASN A 171 -11.57 -16.07 -6.44
C ASN A 171 -10.15 -15.55 -6.63
N ASN A 172 -9.37 -15.54 -5.55
CA ASN A 172 -8.02 -15.04 -5.56
C ASN A 172 -7.09 -16.20 -5.24
N PHE A 173 -6.11 -16.47 -6.09
CA PHE A 173 -5.07 -17.44 -5.78
C PHE A 173 -3.69 -16.83 -5.89
N ASN A 174 -2.78 -17.40 -5.11
CA ASN A 174 -1.38 -17.05 -5.02
C ASN A 174 -0.56 -18.34 -4.96
N ILE A 175 0.53 -18.39 -5.71
CA ILE A 175 1.51 -19.46 -5.66
C ILE A 175 2.91 -18.84 -5.76
N GLY A 176 3.83 -19.29 -4.92
CA GLY A 176 5.18 -18.76 -4.94
C GLY A 176 6.20 -19.76 -4.43
N THR A 177 7.44 -19.55 -4.82
CA THR A 177 8.57 -20.34 -4.34
C THR A 177 9.79 -19.46 -4.11
N ARG A 178 10.57 -19.81 -3.10
CA ARG A 178 11.86 -19.18 -2.80
C ARG A 178 12.94 -20.24 -2.72
N ILE A 179 14.06 -19.95 -3.36
CA ILE A 179 15.31 -20.70 -3.24
C ILE A 179 16.30 -19.80 -2.49
N SER A 180 16.89 -20.32 -1.42
CA SER A 180 17.96 -19.66 -0.68
C SER A 180 19.24 -20.48 -0.82
N TYR A 181 20.32 -19.87 -1.28
CA TYR A 181 21.60 -20.52 -1.52
C TYR A 181 22.71 -19.82 -0.73
N LEU A 182 23.26 -20.51 0.27
CA LEU A 182 24.46 -20.09 0.99
C LEU A 182 25.68 -20.48 0.17
N ALA A 183 26.27 -19.51 -0.54
CA ALA A 183 27.44 -19.75 -1.38
C ALA A 183 28.71 -20.00 -0.54
N ASN A 184 28.82 -19.31 0.60
CA ASN A 184 29.83 -19.48 1.64
C ASN A 184 29.34 -18.78 2.92
N ASP A 185 30.15 -18.82 3.98
CA ASP A 185 29.81 -18.29 5.31
C ASP A 185 29.42 -16.80 5.34
N TYR A 186 29.74 -16.04 4.28
CA TYR A 186 29.50 -14.60 4.20
C TYR A 186 28.46 -14.21 3.15
N ASN A 187 28.12 -15.09 2.20
CA ASN A 187 27.35 -14.73 1.01
C ASN A 187 26.14 -15.66 0.81
N THR A 188 24.95 -15.06 0.85
CA THR A 188 23.69 -15.74 0.55
C THR A 188 23.06 -15.15 -0.72
N PHE A 189 22.52 -16.01 -1.58
CA PHE A 189 21.73 -15.62 -2.74
C PHE A 189 20.30 -16.10 -2.57
N ILE A 190 19.33 -15.21 -2.78
CA ILE A 190 17.91 -15.51 -2.67
C ILE A 190 17.25 -15.27 -4.01
N PHE A 191 16.58 -16.28 -4.54
CA PHE A 191 15.69 -16.16 -5.70
C PHE A 191 14.26 -16.45 -5.26
N ASP A 192 13.35 -15.53 -5.49
CA ASP A 192 11.94 -15.62 -5.10
C ASP A 192 11.06 -15.27 -6.28
N ILE A 193 10.03 -16.09 -6.51
CA ILE A 193 9.06 -15.90 -7.58
C ILE A 193 7.66 -16.13 -7.00
N ASP A 194 6.75 -15.23 -7.34
CA ASP A 194 5.38 -15.23 -6.86
C ASP A 194 4.43 -14.85 -8.00
N PHE A 195 3.41 -15.66 -8.20
CA PHE A 195 2.34 -15.40 -9.14
C PHE A 195 1.01 -15.37 -8.39
N SER A 196 0.19 -14.39 -8.73
CA SER A 196 -1.14 -14.26 -8.16
C SER A 196 -2.15 -13.82 -9.21
N ARG A 197 -3.40 -14.29 -9.07
CA ARG A 197 -4.53 -13.90 -9.90
C ARG A 197 -5.72 -13.56 -9.01
N ASN A 198 -6.31 -12.39 -9.22
CA ASN A 198 -7.61 -12.04 -8.69
C ASN A 198 -8.65 -12.12 -9.81
N HIS A 199 -9.65 -12.98 -9.62
CA HIS A 199 -10.77 -13.13 -10.54
C HIS A 199 -12.03 -12.57 -9.90
N TYR A 200 -12.72 -11.67 -10.60
CA TYR A 200 -13.98 -11.08 -10.16
C TYR A 200 -15.09 -11.24 -11.21
N ASP A 201 -16.28 -11.61 -10.77
CA ASP A 201 -17.48 -11.64 -11.62
C ASP A 201 -18.05 -10.22 -11.75
N ASN A 202 -18.30 -9.73 -12.96
CA ASN A 202 -18.88 -8.41 -13.20
C ASN A 202 -20.09 -8.48 -14.14
N LYS A 203 -20.75 -9.64 -14.27
CA LYS A 203 -21.90 -9.84 -15.18
C LYS A 203 -23.10 -8.95 -14.88
N GLN A 204 -23.22 -8.44 -13.65
CA GLN A 204 -24.27 -7.50 -13.27
C GLN A 204 -23.76 -6.04 -13.21
N GLY A 205 -22.52 -5.79 -13.61
CA GLY A 205 -21.91 -4.45 -13.61
C GLY A 205 -21.55 -3.91 -12.23
N GLN A 206 -21.39 -4.77 -11.22
CA GLN A 206 -21.16 -4.38 -9.83
C GLN A 206 -19.80 -3.68 -9.60
N LEU A 207 -18.75 -4.09 -10.30
CA LEU A 207 -17.46 -3.40 -10.27
C LEU A 207 -17.45 -2.18 -11.19
N GLY A 208 -18.23 -2.25 -12.26
CA GLY A 208 -18.49 -1.14 -13.16
C GLY A 208 -19.32 -1.55 -14.37
N THR A 209 -19.89 -0.56 -15.06
CA THR A 209 -20.87 -0.78 -16.12
C THR A 209 -20.26 -1.54 -17.31
N ILE A 210 -20.94 -2.63 -17.71
CA ILE A 210 -20.54 -3.44 -18.86
C ILE A 210 -20.55 -2.60 -20.14
N THR A 211 -19.57 -2.82 -21.00
CA THR A 211 -19.47 -2.13 -22.28
C THR A 211 -20.75 -2.26 -23.10
N SER A 212 -21.28 -1.13 -23.55
CA SER A 212 -22.55 -1.05 -24.27
C SER A 212 -22.56 0.17 -25.20
N PRO A 213 -23.45 0.20 -26.21
CA PRO A 213 -23.63 1.38 -27.05
C PRO A 213 -23.91 2.65 -26.23
N GLY A 214 -23.21 3.74 -26.56
CA GLY A 214 -23.38 5.05 -25.95
C GLY A 214 -24.54 5.84 -26.58
N SER A 215 -24.70 7.09 -26.15
CA SER A 215 -25.75 7.99 -26.65
C SER A 215 -25.46 8.56 -28.04
N ALA A 216 -24.19 8.59 -28.47
CA ALA A 216 -23.81 9.00 -29.81
C ALA A 216 -23.76 7.80 -30.78
N PRO A 217 -24.00 7.99 -32.09
CA PRO A 217 -23.87 6.94 -33.08
C PRO A 217 -22.50 6.25 -33.01
N ASP A 218 -22.50 4.93 -33.03
CA ASP A 218 -21.30 4.07 -33.00
C ASP A 218 -20.33 4.34 -31.82
N SER A 219 -20.80 5.02 -30.78
CA SER A 219 -20.04 5.22 -29.53
C SER A 219 -20.23 4.05 -28.57
N LEU A 220 -19.25 3.82 -27.69
CA LEU A 220 -19.34 2.85 -26.60
C LEU A 220 -19.19 3.55 -25.24
N THR A 221 -19.80 2.98 -24.21
CA THR A 221 -19.72 3.44 -22.82
C THR A 221 -19.59 2.26 -21.87
N GLY A 222 -19.40 2.49 -20.56
CA GLY A 222 -19.17 1.47 -19.53
C GLY A 222 -17.69 1.09 -19.39
N GLY A 223 -17.17 0.36 -20.38
CA GLY A 223 -15.76 0.01 -20.50
C GLY A 223 -15.28 -1.09 -19.56
N TYR A 224 -16.20 -1.81 -18.92
CA TYR A 224 -15.91 -3.02 -18.14
C TYR A 224 -16.36 -4.26 -18.92
N ALA A 225 -15.58 -5.33 -18.83
CA ALA A 225 -16.00 -6.65 -19.27
C ALA A 225 -16.90 -7.32 -18.21
N ASP A 226 -17.49 -8.47 -18.57
CA ASP A 226 -18.31 -9.29 -17.68
C ASP A 226 -17.47 -10.04 -16.61
N ILE A 227 -16.16 -10.16 -16.84
CA ILE A 227 -15.18 -10.71 -15.90
C ILE A 227 -14.02 -9.73 -15.81
N MET A 228 -13.50 -9.53 -14.60
CA MET A 228 -12.25 -8.80 -14.39
C MET A 228 -11.20 -9.73 -13.79
N GLU A 229 -10.13 -9.96 -14.53
CA GLU A 229 -8.96 -10.70 -14.05
C GLU A 229 -7.77 -9.76 -13.91
N VAL A 230 -7.16 -9.74 -12.71
CA VAL A 230 -5.93 -9.01 -12.46
C VAL A 230 -4.84 -9.99 -12.05
N ASP A 231 -3.83 -10.09 -12.90
CA ASP A 231 -2.67 -10.95 -12.69
C ASP A 231 -1.51 -10.12 -12.18
N LYS A 232 -0.80 -10.66 -11.19
CA LYS A 232 0.45 -10.11 -10.66
C LYS A 232 1.53 -11.17 -10.68
N PHE A 233 2.69 -10.78 -11.19
CA PHE A 233 3.89 -11.57 -11.19
C PHE A 233 5.01 -10.76 -10.53
N VAL A 234 5.67 -11.33 -9.54
CA VAL A 234 6.78 -10.73 -8.82
C VAL A 234 7.94 -11.70 -8.84
N THR A 235 9.11 -11.24 -9.26
CA THR A 235 10.36 -11.98 -9.16
C THR A 235 11.41 -11.12 -8.49
N TYR A 236 12.22 -11.73 -7.64
CA TYR A 236 13.31 -11.06 -6.97
C TYR A 236 14.55 -11.94 -6.89
N LEU A 237 15.68 -11.38 -7.29
CA LEU A 237 17.00 -11.95 -7.08
C LEU A 237 17.77 -11.04 -6.15
N SER A 238 18.37 -11.60 -5.10
CA SER A 238 19.19 -10.83 -4.16
C SER A 238 20.46 -11.54 -3.76
N HIS A 239 21.44 -10.72 -3.46
CA HIS A 239 22.68 -11.05 -2.78
C HIS A 239 22.67 -10.38 -1.40
N GLU A 240 22.91 -11.18 -0.36
CA GLU A 240 23.13 -10.73 1.01
C GLU A 240 24.56 -11.10 1.42
N GLY A 241 25.37 -10.09 1.68
CA GLY A 241 26.74 -10.21 2.16
C GLY A 241 26.87 -9.71 3.60
N VAL A 242 27.38 -10.54 4.50
CA VAL A 242 27.69 -10.13 5.88
C VAL A 242 29.18 -10.31 6.10
N TYR A 243 29.91 -9.21 6.30
CA TYR A 243 31.35 -9.19 6.50
C TYR A 243 31.69 -8.60 7.87
N GLU A 244 32.95 -8.69 8.29
CA GLU A 244 33.38 -8.21 9.61
C GLU A 244 33.06 -6.73 9.86
N ASN A 245 33.22 -5.88 8.84
CA ASN A 245 33.12 -4.42 8.98
C ASN A 245 31.92 -3.79 8.26
N PHE A 246 31.11 -4.59 7.56
CA PHE A 246 29.90 -4.10 6.90
C PHE A 246 29.00 -5.26 6.49
N SER A 247 27.72 -4.95 6.29
CA SER A 247 26.81 -5.80 5.53
C SER A 247 26.36 -5.09 4.28
N ILE A 248 25.98 -5.86 3.25
CA ILE A 248 25.45 -5.35 2.00
C ILE A 248 24.31 -6.24 1.52
N THR A 249 23.24 -5.63 1.06
CA THR A 249 22.15 -6.28 0.37
C THR A 249 22.01 -5.62 -0.98
N SER A 250 22.00 -6.41 -2.05
CA SER A 250 21.71 -5.95 -3.40
C SER A 250 20.58 -6.78 -3.99
N GLY A 251 19.71 -6.13 -4.75
CA GLY A 251 18.49 -6.72 -5.28
C GLY A 251 18.22 -6.32 -6.73
N LEU A 252 17.62 -7.25 -7.47
CA LEU A 252 16.91 -7.01 -8.72
C LEU A 252 15.49 -7.53 -8.55
N GLN A 253 14.52 -6.62 -8.61
CA GLN A 253 13.09 -6.92 -8.59
C GLN A 253 12.49 -6.68 -9.96
N TYR A 254 11.59 -7.58 -10.38
CA TYR A 254 10.69 -7.37 -11.50
C TYR A 254 9.26 -7.60 -11.03
N ASN A 255 8.42 -6.58 -11.17
CA ASN A 255 6.98 -6.66 -10.91
C ASN A 255 6.24 -6.45 -12.22
N ARG A 256 5.21 -7.25 -12.47
CA ARG A 256 4.28 -7.06 -13.57
C ARG A 256 2.86 -7.24 -13.08
N VAL A 257 1.98 -6.28 -13.40
CA VAL A 257 0.55 -6.40 -13.17
C VAL A 257 -0.19 -6.14 -14.46
N SER A 258 -1.16 -7.00 -14.79
CA SER A 258 -2.03 -6.83 -15.95
C SER A 258 -3.50 -6.92 -15.57
N ASN A 259 -4.34 -6.07 -16.17
CA ASN A 259 -5.78 -6.04 -15.94
C ASN A 259 -6.55 -6.39 -17.22
N ASN A 260 -7.18 -7.55 -17.22
CA ASN A 260 -7.96 -8.11 -18.32
C ASN A 260 -9.48 -7.98 -18.08
N GLY A 261 -9.95 -6.83 -17.61
CA GLY A 261 -11.40 -6.56 -17.45
C GLY A 261 -11.82 -5.20 -17.97
N ARG A 262 -11.00 -4.56 -18.80
CA ARG A 262 -11.16 -3.16 -19.22
C ARG A 262 -11.13 -3.04 -20.72
N GLU A 263 -12.10 -2.32 -21.26
CA GLU A 263 -12.25 -2.10 -22.70
C GLU A 263 -12.17 -0.62 -23.05
N VAL A 264 -11.73 -0.33 -24.27
CA VAL A 264 -11.67 1.02 -24.80
C VAL A 264 -13.07 1.47 -25.20
N VAL A 265 -13.51 2.58 -24.62
CA VAL A 265 -14.82 3.19 -24.84
C VAL A 265 -14.66 4.67 -25.15
N GLY A 266 -15.68 5.29 -25.73
CA GLY A 266 -15.62 6.66 -26.21
C GLY A 266 -16.38 6.83 -27.52
N GLN A 267 -16.02 7.88 -28.25
CA GLN A 267 -16.60 8.21 -29.56
C GLN A 267 -16.13 7.22 -30.65
N ALA A 268 -16.86 7.17 -31.77
CA ALA A 268 -16.59 6.26 -32.88
C ALA A 268 -15.17 6.36 -33.49
N ASN A 269 -14.52 7.52 -33.34
CA ASN A 269 -13.16 7.78 -33.82
C ASN A 269 -12.06 7.37 -32.81
N GLN A 270 -12.42 6.89 -31.62
CA GLN A 270 -11.45 6.46 -30.62
C GLN A 270 -10.66 5.25 -31.14
N PRO A 271 -9.32 5.30 -31.18
CA PRO A 271 -8.51 4.14 -31.54
C PRO A 271 -8.81 2.94 -30.63
N PHE A 272 -8.82 1.74 -31.21
CA PHE A 272 -9.06 0.47 -30.49
C PHE A 272 -10.45 0.36 -29.82
N LEU A 273 -11.44 1.17 -30.21
CA LEU A 273 -12.80 1.12 -29.66
C LEU A 273 -13.36 -0.31 -29.59
N GLY A 274 -13.87 -0.68 -28.41
CA GLY A 274 -14.45 -2.00 -28.14
C GLY A 274 -13.43 -3.12 -27.89
N GLN A 275 -12.13 -2.85 -28.04
CA GLN A 275 -11.08 -3.83 -27.70
C GLN A 275 -10.72 -3.74 -26.22
N ASN A 276 -10.10 -4.80 -25.69
CA ASN A 276 -9.42 -4.75 -24.41
C ASN A 276 -8.35 -3.63 -24.42
N ARG A 277 -8.23 -2.89 -23.32
CA ARG A 277 -7.23 -1.82 -23.13
C ARG A 277 -5.80 -2.33 -23.08
N ASP A 278 -5.61 -3.63 -22.83
CA ASP A 278 -4.33 -4.30 -22.62
C ASP A 278 -3.49 -3.56 -21.57
N ILE A 279 -4.11 -3.26 -20.42
CA ILE A 279 -3.47 -2.54 -19.33
C ILE A 279 -2.40 -3.44 -18.71
N VAL A 280 -1.15 -3.05 -18.83
CA VAL A 280 0.01 -3.72 -18.23
C VAL A 280 0.90 -2.65 -17.61
N ALA A 281 1.34 -2.88 -16.38
CA ALA A 281 2.34 -2.05 -15.73
C ALA A 281 3.46 -2.95 -15.19
N GLU A 282 4.70 -2.51 -15.40
CA GLU A 282 5.91 -3.25 -15.10
C GLU A 282 6.91 -2.35 -14.36
N ASP A 283 7.48 -2.85 -13.28
CA ASP A 283 8.55 -2.18 -12.56
C ASP A 283 9.80 -3.07 -12.57
N ILE A 284 10.93 -2.50 -12.99
CA ILE A 284 12.26 -3.08 -12.82
C ILE A 284 12.99 -2.25 -11.76
N ILE A 285 13.35 -2.86 -10.64
CA ILE A 285 13.99 -2.17 -9.52
C ILE A 285 15.35 -2.81 -9.27
N LEU A 286 16.39 -1.99 -9.31
CA LEU A 286 17.74 -2.33 -8.91
C LEU A 286 18.07 -1.53 -7.65
N ASP A 287 18.37 -2.21 -6.56
CA ASP A 287 18.68 -1.55 -5.29
C ASP A 287 19.89 -2.17 -4.61
N THR A 288 20.62 -1.33 -3.88
CA THR A 288 21.72 -1.76 -3.02
C THR A 288 21.69 -0.93 -1.75
N LYS A 289 21.85 -1.59 -0.61
CA LYS A 289 22.01 -0.98 0.71
C LYS A 289 23.18 -1.64 1.43
N SER A 290 24.05 -0.83 2.04
CA SER A 290 25.09 -1.28 2.95
C SER A 290 24.90 -0.67 4.33
N VAL A 291 25.25 -1.43 5.37
CA VAL A 291 25.27 -0.98 6.77
C VAL A 291 26.70 -1.15 7.26
N ILE A 292 27.31 -0.04 7.66
CA ILE A 292 28.74 0.08 7.94
C ILE A 292 28.90 0.67 9.35
N PRO A 293 29.32 -0.12 10.34
CA PRO A 293 29.78 0.40 11.62
C PRO A 293 31.05 1.25 11.44
N LEU A 294 31.01 2.51 11.86
CA LEU A 294 32.12 3.45 11.79
C LEU A 294 32.61 3.79 13.20
N GLY A 295 33.64 3.08 13.65
CA GLY A 295 34.13 3.17 15.02
C GLY A 295 33.11 2.61 16.02
N GLN A 296 33.00 3.23 17.20
CA GLN A 296 32.13 2.76 18.28
C GLN A 296 30.80 3.53 18.37
N SER A 297 30.69 4.67 17.71
CA SER A 297 29.57 5.59 17.91
C SER A 297 28.65 5.74 16.71
N HIS A 298 29.06 5.28 15.52
CA HIS A 298 28.32 5.51 14.28
C HIS A 298 27.97 4.20 13.58
N ILE A 299 26.73 4.11 13.08
CA ILE A 299 26.31 3.07 12.15
C ILE A 299 25.75 3.78 10.92
N LEU A 300 26.52 3.75 9.82
CA LEU A 300 26.15 4.37 8.57
C LEU A 300 25.40 3.36 7.69
N SER A 301 24.15 3.66 7.36
CA SER A 301 23.39 3.01 6.29
C SER A 301 23.44 3.86 5.03
N ALA A 302 23.97 3.32 3.93
CA ALA A 302 24.03 4.03 2.65
C ALA A 302 23.59 3.12 1.50
N GLY A 303 22.99 3.70 0.47
CA GLY A 303 22.50 2.92 -0.65
C GLY A 303 22.05 3.73 -1.85
N GLY A 304 21.63 3.01 -2.87
CA GLY A 304 21.11 3.56 -4.11
C GLY A 304 20.01 2.69 -4.69
N GLU A 305 19.19 3.31 -5.52
CA GLU A 305 18.06 2.66 -6.20
C GLU A 305 17.94 3.22 -7.63
N TYR A 306 17.70 2.34 -8.59
CA TYR A 306 17.19 2.66 -9.91
C TYR A 306 15.89 1.91 -10.11
N ARG A 307 14.83 2.65 -10.45
CA ARG A 307 13.51 2.10 -10.74
C ARG A 307 13.09 2.56 -12.13
N LEU A 308 12.79 1.61 -13.00
CA LEU A 308 12.19 1.83 -14.31
C LEU A 308 10.76 1.32 -14.29
N GLU A 309 9.81 2.22 -14.49
CA GLU A 309 8.38 1.94 -14.55
C GLU A 309 7.95 2.01 -16.01
N LYS A 310 7.33 0.95 -16.51
CA LYS A 310 6.77 0.87 -17.87
C LYS A 310 5.29 0.60 -17.78
N MET A 311 4.53 1.18 -18.68
CA MET A 311 3.11 0.94 -18.76
C MET A 311 2.62 0.93 -20.19
N GLN A 312 1.66 0.04 -20.43
CA GLN A 312 0.91 -0.08 -21.68
C GLN A 312 -0.57 0.14 -21.38
N ASP A 313 -1.22 0.98 -22.18
CA ASP A 313 -2.66 1.22 -22.13
C ASP A 313 -3.17 1.82 -23.44
N LYS A 314 -4.06 1.12 -24.16
CA LYS A 314 -4.54 1.54 -25.48
C LYS A 314 -5.37 2.81 -25.50
N ILE A 315 -5.87 3.27 -24.36
CA ILE A 315 -6.52 4.59 -24.28
C ILE A 315 -5.49 5.72 -24.38
N ALA A 316 -4.26 5.47 -23.95
CA ALA A 316 -3.21 6.45 -23.86
C ALA A 316 -2.57 6.70 -25.23
N ASN A 317 -2.10 7.92 -25.40
CA ASN A 317 -1.28 8.32 -26.55
C ASN A 317 -0.02 9.02 -26.04
N PRO A 318 1.17 8.41 -26.17
CA PRO A 318 1.41 7.08 -26.75
C PRO A 318 0.81 5.95 -25.91
N THR A 319 0.53 4.80 -26.54
CA THR A 319 -0.02 3.60 -25.87
C THR A 319 0.96 2.96 -24.91
N ASN A 320 2.26 3.09 -25.16
CA ASN A 320 3.32 2.66 -24.27
C ASN A 320 4.08 3.90 -23.80
N PHE A 321 4.38 3.94 -22.51
CA PHE A 321 5.14 5.02 -21.88
C PHE A 321 5.89 4.47 -20.68
N ASP A 322 6.99 5.13 -20.35
CA ASP A 322 7.86 4.76 -19.25
C ASP A 322 8.35 5.99 -18.50
N GLN A 323 8.89 5.74 -17.32
CA GLN A 323 9.59 6.72 -16.52
C GLN A 323 10.64 6.04 -15.65
N TYR A 324 11.72 6.75 -15.33
CA TYR A 324 12.69 6.27 -14.36
C TYR A 324 12.88 7.20 -13.16
N LEU A 325 13.24 6.58 -12.03
CA LEU A 325 13.69 7.23 -10.82
C LEU A 325 15.06 6.69 -10.41
N LEU A 326 15.98 7.60 -10.18
CA LEU A 326 17.29 7.35 -9.57
C LEU A 326 17.29 7.90 -8.15
N ALA A 327 17.84 7.15 -7.21
CA ALA A 327 18.01 7.63 -5.84
C ALA A 327 19.33 7.22 -5.23
N ILE A 328 19.82 8.08 -4.34
CA ILE A 328 20.91 7.78 -3.41
C ILE A 328 20.46 8.23 -2.03
N PHE A 329 20.83 7.45 -1.01
CA PHE A 329 20.52 7.81 0.38
C PHE A 329 21.67 7.47 1.30
N ALA A 330 21.71 8.21 2.41
CA ALA A 330 22.57 7.93 3.55
C ALA A 330 21.83 8.28 4.84
N GLU A 331 22.00 7.46 5.85
CA GLU A 331 21.46 7.63 7.19
C GLU A 331 22.51 7.17 8.20
N ASP A 332 22.82 8.03 9.16
CA ASP A 332 23.74 7.73 10.24
C ASP A 332 22.98 7.62 11.56
N GLU A 333 23.22 6.53 12.28
CA GLU A 333 22.84 6.39 13.69
C GLU A 333 24.04 6.73 14.56
N TYR A 334 23.99 7.90 15.19
CA TYR A 334 25.03 8.41 16.07
C TYR A 334 24.65 8.21 17.54
N SER A 335 25.37 7.32 18.21
CA SER A 335 25.34 7.13 19.66
C SER A 335 26.14 8.24 20.35
N ILE A 336 25.46 9.35 20.68
CA ILE A 336 26.02 10.50 21.40
C ILE A 336 26.46 10.08 22.81
N LYS A 337 25.65 9.23 23.44
CA LYS A 337 25.89 8.55 24.72
C LYS A 337 25.25 7.16 24.65
N ASP A 338 25.57 6.29 25.60
CA ASP A 338 24.97 4.95 25.69
C ASP A 338 23.43 4.99 25.74
N ASN A 339 22.87 6.06 26.30
CA ASN A 339 21.44 6.28 26.46
C ASN A 339 20.86 7.39 25.58
N LEU A 340 21.63 7.94 24.63
CA LEU A 340 21.17 9.02 23.76
C LEU A 340 21.67 8.79 22.32
N ARG A 341 20.73 8.51 21.42
CA ARG A 341 21.01 8.24 20.00
C ARG A 341 20.31 9.25 19.10
N LEU A 342 21.02 9.74 18.11
CA LEU A 342 20.51 10.58 17.04
C LEU A 342 20.61 9.84 15.72
N THR A 343 19.49 9.64 15.05
CA THR A 343 19.44 9.15 13.67
C THR A 343 19.16 10.32 12.74
N PHE A 344 20.00 10.53 11.74
CA PHE A 344 19.76 11.56 10.73
C PHE A 344 20.14 11.05 9.35
N GLY A 345 19.35 11.43 8.34
CA GLY A 345 19.57 10.92 7.00
C GLY A 345 18.83 11.72 5.95
N ALA A 346 19.23 11.53 4.71
CA ALA A 346 18.58 12.12 3.56
C ALA A 346 18.61 11.17 2.37
N ARG A 347 17.58 11.27 1.55
CA ARG A 347 17.49 10.62 0.23
C ARG A 347 17.33 11.69 -0.83
N TYR A 348 18.24 11.68 -1.79
CA TYR A 348 18.10 12.45 -3.01
C TYR A 348 17.47 11.56 -4.08
N ASN A 349 16.47 12.08 -4.78
CA ASN A 349 15.81 11.40 -5.88
C ASN A 349 15.88 12.31 -7.11
N HIS A 350 16.12 11.70 -8.27
CA HIS A 350 15.98 12.32 -9.57
C HIS A 350 14.97 11.50 -10.38
N HIS A 351 13.84 12.11 -10.70
CA HIS A 351 12.82 11.56 -11.57
C HIS A 351 12.93 12.19 -12.96
N GLU A 352 12.80 11.37 -14.00
CA GLU A 352 12.97 11.78 -15.40
C GLU A 352 12.14 13.01 -15.79
N ILE A 353 10.86 13.03 -15.39
CA ILE A 353 9.89 14.04 -15.82
C ILE A 353 9.92 15.33 -14.97
N PHE A 354 9.77 15.22 -13.65
CA PHE A 354 9.60 16.39 -12.76
C PHE A 354 10.85 16.74 -11.92
N GLY A 355 11.96 16.03 -12.13
CA GLY A 355 13.27 16.44 -11.63
C GLY A 355 13.58 15.98 -10.21
N ASN A 356 14.08 16.89 -9.38
CA ASN A 356 14.82 16.55 -8.17
C ASN A 356 13.97 16.72 -6.90
N ASN A 357 14.04 15.73 -6.01
CA ASN A 357 13.44 15.77 -4.67
C ASN A 357 14.47 15.37 -3.61
N ILE A 358 14.41 16.00 -2.42
CA ILE A 358 15.18 15.58 -1.25
C ILE A 358 14.25 15.28 -0.07
N SER A 359 14.47 14.13 0.56
CA SER A 359 13.69 13.65 1.71
C SER A 359 14.56 13.50 2.96
N PRO A 360 14.79 14.58 3.73
CA PRO A 360 15.52 14.52 4.99
C PRO A 360 14.68 13.96 6.15
N ARG A 361 15.36 13.37 7.14
CA ARG A 361 14.81 13.04 8.45
C ARG A 361 15.84 13.21 9.56
N ALA A 362 15.36 13.49 10.77
CA ALA A 362 16.14 13.47 11.99
C ALA A 362 15.28 12.96 13.15
N TYR A 363 15.84 12.10 13.99
CA TYR A 363 15.12 11.42 15.06
C TYR A 363 16.04 11.22 16.27
N LEU A 364 15.57 11.60 17.45
CA LEU A 364 16.30 11.47 18.70
C LEU A 364 15.63 10.41 19.57
N VAL A 365 16.42 9.52 20.15
CA VAL A 365 15.98 8.52 21.13
C VAL A 365 16.82 8.69 22.38
N TYR A 366 16.15 8.92 23.51
CA TYR A 366 16.76 9.10 24.81
C TYR A 366 16.17 8.08 25.79
N ASN A 367 17.04 7.35 26.48
CA ASN A 367 16.71 6.35 27.49
C ASN A 367 17.13 6.84 28.87
N PRO A 368 16.35 7.73 29.53
CA PRO A 368 16.70 8.22 30.86
C PRO A 368 16.82 7.11 31.91
N THR A 369 16.04 6.03 31.75
CA THR A 369 16.14 4.78 32.53
C THR A 369 16.03 3.59 31.57
N ASP A 370 16.17 2.37 32.08
CA ASP A 370 16.03 1.15 31.27
C ASP A 370 14.57 0.89 30.85
N GLU A 371 13.61 1.40 31.62
CA GLU A 371 12.17 1.23 31.38
C GLU A 371 11.56 2.38 30.55
N LEU A 372 12.16 3.57 30.59
CA LEU A 372 11.61 4.76 29.94
C LEU A 372 12.40 5.13 28.68
N THR A 373 11.69 5.17 27.55
CA THR A 373 12.19 5.70 26.27
C THR A 373 11.44 6.98 25.92
N LEU A 374 12.16 8.07 25.74
CA LEU A 374 11.66 9.30 25.14
C LEU A 374 12.19 9.37 23.71
N LYS A 375 11.32 9.60 22.74
CA LYS A 375 11.73 9.72 21.35
C LYS A 375 10.98 10.82 20.63
N GLY A 376 11.56 11.38 19.60
CA GLY A 376 10.89 12.36 18.77
C GLY A 376 11.71 12.72 17.56
N GLY A 377 11.05 13.26 16.54
CA GLY A 377 11.75 13.62 15.33
C GLY A 377 10.88 14.27 14.28
N VAL A 378 11.54 14.56 13.17
CA VAL A 378 10.96 15.12 11.96
C VAL A 378 11.28 14.20 10.79
N SER A 379 10.27 13.91 9.97
CA SER A 379 10.44 13.11 8.75
C SER A 379 9.66 13.71 7.61
N THR A 380 10.19 13.50 6.40
CA THR A 380 9.56 13.91 5.15
C THR A 380 9.12 12.68 4.36
N GLY A 381 8.04 12.82 3.62
CA GLY A 381 7.56 11.83 2.69
C GLY A 381 7.26 12.43 1.33
N PHE A 382 7.35 11.59 0.30
CA PHE A 382 6.88 11.95 -1.03
C PHE A 382 6.23 10.77 -1.74
N ARG A 383 5.40 11.08 -2.74
CA ARG A 383 4.89 10.12 -3.71
C ARG A 383 4.94 10.70 -5.11
N THR A 384 5.58 9.97 -5.98
CA THR A 384 5.67 10.26 -7.40
C THR A 384 4.29 10.05 -8.06
N PRO A 385 3.86 10.94 -8.98
CA PRO A 385 2.72 10.64 -9.83
C PRO A 385 2.93 9.34 -10.60
N TYR A 386 1.85 8.59 -10.82
CA TYR A 386 1.90 7.42 -11.70
C TYR A 386 2.21 7.84 -13.14
N ALA A 387 2.92 6.98 -13.87
CA ALA A 387 3.36 7.24 -15.24
C ALA A 387 2.21 7.67 -16.17
N ASN A 388 1.05 7.03 -16.03
CA ASN A 388 -0.14 7.32 -16.83
C ASN A 388 -0.76 8.69 -16.53
N ARG A 389 -0.46 9.30 -15.38
CA ARG A 389 -0.91 10.66 -15.05
C ARG A 389 0.03 11.74 -15.60
N LEU A 390 1.22 11.37 -16.07
CA LEU A 390 2.23 12.30 -16.58
C LEU A 390 2.24 12.42 -18.11
N ILE A 391 1.40 11.66 -18.81
CA ILE A 391 1.25 11.77 -20.27
C ILE A 391 0.43 13.00 -20.65
N ASN A 392 0.64 13.52 -21.88
CA ASN A 392 -0.20 14.57 -22.46
C ASN A 392 -1.37 13.98 -23.25
N GLY A 393 -2.19 13.16 -22.60
CA GLY A 393 -3.27 12.39 -23.23
C GLY A 393 -4.27 11.83 -22.23
N ALA A 394 -5.34 11.22 -22.74
CA ALA A 394 -6.33 10.56 -21.90
C ALA A 394 -5.71 9.28 -21.32
N TYR A 395 -5.81 9.10 -20.00
CA TYR A 395 -5.39 7.86 -19.33
C TYR A 395 -6.55 7.12 -18.66
N ASN A 396 -7.70 7.78 -18.54
CA ASN A 396 -8.87 7.20 -17.89
C ASN A 396 -10.19 7.85 -18.35
N TYR A 397 -11.31 7.27 -17.94
CA TYR A 397 -12.65 7.83 -18.11
C TYR A 397 -13.43 7.79 -16.78
N SER A 398 -14.14 8.87 -16.47
CA SER A 398 -15.16 8.92 -15.42
C SER A 398 -16.57 8.80 -16.01
N GLY A 399 -17.59 8.78 -15.13
CA GLY A 399 -19.00 8.70 -15.56
C GLY A 399 -19.35 7.39 -16.26
N GLN A 400 -18.70 6.28 -15.90
CA GLN A 400 -18.83 4.98 -16.56
C GLN A 400 -18.41 5.05 -18.03
N GLY A 401 -17.21 5.54 -18.33
CA GLY A 401 -16.69 5.59 -19.70
C GLY A 401 -17.15 6.78 -20.55
N ARG A 402 -17.69 7.84 -19.93
CA ARG A 402 -18.28 8.99 -20.66
C ARG A 402 -17.40 10.23 -20.70
N PHE A 403 -16.63 10.49 -19.66
CA PHE A 403 -15.89 11.75 -19.51
C PHE A 403 -14.39 11.48 -19.43
N PRO A 404 -13.58 11.92 -20.41
CA PRO A 404 -12.15 11.64 -20.41
C PRO A 404 -11.44 12.35 -19.25
N ILE A 405 -10.43 11.66 -18.72
CA ILE A 405 -9.49 12.18 -17.73
C ILE A 405 -8.11 12.20 -18.39
N TYR A 406 -7.56 13.40 -18.49
CA TYR A 406 -6.28 13.71 -19.12
C TYR A 406 -5.17 13.80 -18.07
N GLY A 407 -3.99 13.30 -18.45
CA GLY A 407 -2.77 13.46 -17.68
C GLY A 407 -2.25 14.90 -17.73
N ASN A 408 -1.18 15.13 -17.00
CA ASN A 408 -0.52 16.42 -16.91
C ASN A 408 0.99 16.21 -16.70
N PRO A 409 1.83 16.46 -17.71
CA PRO A 409 3.28 16.34 -17.58
C PRO A 409 3.89 17.28 -16.55
N ASP A 410 3.18 18.34 -16.15
CA ASP A 410 3.63 19.33 -15.17
C ASP A 410 3.32 18.96 -13.71
N LEU A 411 2.83 17.74 -13.45
CA LEU A 411 2.60 17.29 -12.08
C LEU A 411 3.92 17.21 -11.31
N LYS A 412 3.82 17.53 -10.03
CA LYS A 412 4.88 17.39 -9.02
C LYS A 412 4.54 16.22 -8.09
N GLU A 413 5.51 15.81 -7.28
CA GLU A 413 5.25 14.87 -6.20
C GLU A 413 4.24 15.40 -5.17
N GLU A 414 3.47 14.47 -4.60
CA GLU A 414 2.75 14.71 -3.35
C GLU A 414 3.76 14.68 -2.20
N THR A 415 3.64 15.57 -1.21
CA THR A 415 4.62 15.67 -0.13
C THR A 415 3.97 15.68 1.25
N SER A 416 4.71 15.18 2.25
CA SER A 416 4.32 15.35 3.65
C SER A 416 5.51 15.69 4.54
N LEU A 417 5.23 16.44 5.59
CA LEU A 417 6.16 16.76 6.66
C LEU A 417 5.53 16.39 7.99
N ASN A 418 6.19 15.51 8.74
CA ASN A 418 5.70 14.97 10.00
C ASN A 418 6.62 15.34 11.15
N TYR A 419 6.01 15.71 12.27
CA TYR A 419 6.64 15.88 13.56
C TYR A 419 6.00 14.93 14.54
N GLU A 420 6.81 14.29 15.38
CA GLU A 420 6.29 13.46 16.46
C GLU A 420 7.16 13.47 17.71
N ILE A 421 6.51 13.24 18.84
CA ILE A 421 7.14 13.03 20.14
C ILE A 421 6.40 11.90 20.85
N ALA A 422 7.14 11.00 21.47
CA ALA A 422 6.59 9.85 22.17
C ALA A 422 7.34 9.56 23.46
N ALA A 423 6.60 9.06 24.45
CA ALA A 423 7.11 8.46 25.66
C ALA A 423 6.61 7.02 25.72
N ILE A 424 7.53 6.08 25.96
CA ILE A 424 7.25 4.66 26.10
C ILE A 424 7.83 4.22 27.44
N TYR A 425 6.98 3.70 28.32
CA TYR A 425 7.36 3.05 29.56
C TYR A 425 7.09 1.55 29.41
N ASN A 426 8.09 0.71 29.66
CA ASN A 426 7.96 -0.73 29.54
C ASN A 426 8.74 -1.43 30.65
N ASN A 427 8.06 -2.29 31.40
CA ASN A 427 8.67 -3.22 32.35
C ASN A 427 8.01 -4.60 32.22
N ASP A 428 8.33 -5.54 33.10
CA ASP A 428 7.82 -6.91 33.03
C ASP A 428 6.27 -7.03 33.13
N LEU A 429 5.60 -6.04 33.73
CA LEU A 429 4.17 -6.08 34.03
C LEU A 429 3.33 -5.13 33.18
N PHE A 430 3.88 -3.96 32.83
CA PHE A 430 3.20 -2.86 32.16
C PHE A 430 3.97 -2.40 30.92
N TYR A 431 3.22 -2.20 29.84
CA TYR A 431 3.60 -1.42 28.69
C TYR A 431 2.69 -0.20 28.62
N VAL A 432 3.24 1.00 28.51
CA VAL A 432 2.47 2.22 28.28
C VAL A 432 3.20 3.08 27.26
N SER A 433 2.50 3.51 26.22
CA SER A 433 3.03 4.42 25.22
C SER A 433 2.07 5.58 24.98
N ALA A 434 2.61 6.78 24.89
CA ALA A 434 1.88 7.98 24.46
C ALA A 434 2.67 8.67 23.35
N THR A 435 2.03 8.96 22.23
CA THR A 435 2.65 9.64 21.08
C THR A 435 1.77 10.82 20.66
N GLY A 436 2.36 12.00 20.52
CA GLY A 436 1.75 13.15 19.85
C GLY A 436 2.36 13.33 18.46
N PHE A 437 1.52 13.63 17.46
CA PHE A 437 1.99 13.83 16.08
C PHE A 437 1.30 15.02 15.40
N LEU A 438 1.99 15.59 14.41
CA LEU A 438 1.49 16.60 13.48
C LEU A 438 2.07 16.33 12.09
N THR A 439 1.21 16.05 11.12
CA THR A 439 1.56 15.81 9.72
C THR A 439 0.90 16.86 8.83
N ASN A 440 1.70 17.56 8.03
CA ASN A 440 1.22 18.44 6.97
C ASN A 440 1.36 17.73 5.63
N PHE A 441 0.24 17.46 4.96
CA PHE A 441 0.19 16.88 3.62
C PHE A 441 -0.09 17.98 2.59
N LYS A 442 0.60 17.96 1.45
CA LYS A 442 0.44 18.95 0.37
C LYS A 442 0.48 18.29 -1.01
N ASP A 443 -0.03 19.05 -1.98
CA ASP A 443 0.11 18.77 -3.41
C ASP A 443 -0.56 17.47 -3.85
N LYS A 444 -1.65 17.07 -3.17
CA LYS A 444 -2.44 15.87 -3.49
C LYS A 444 -2.78 15.83 -4.97
N ILE A 445 -2.58 14.71 -5.64
CA ILE A 445 -2.93 14.58 -7.05
C ILE A 445 -4.44 14.37 -7.16
N SER A 446 -5.11 15.35 -7.74
CA SER A 446 -6.55 15.36 -7.97
C SER A 446 -6.84 15.66 -9.45
N THR A 447 -8.10 15.94 -9.78
CA THR A 447 -8.53 16.31 -11.13
C THR A 447 -9.32 17.60 -11.12
N GLN A 448 -9.01 18.50 -12.05
CA GLN A 448 -9.80 19.70 -12.32
C GLN A 448 -10.82 19.42 -13.43
N ARG A 449 -12.07 19.83 -13.21
CA ARG A 449 -13.15 19.76 -14.21
C ARG A 449 -13.07 20.93 -15.21
N TYR A 450 -13.32 20.61 -16.47
CA TYR A 450 -13.55 21.56 -17.57
C TYR A 450 -14.88 21.22 -18.24
N ASP A 451 -15.72 22.22 -18.48
CA ASP A 451 -16.97 22.03 -19.21
C ASP A 451 -16.72 22.00 -20.72
N LYS A 452 -17.69 21.44 -21.47
CA LYS A 452 -17.64 21.36 -22.93
C LYS A 452 -17.32 22.71 -23.58
N GLY A 453 -16.42 22.72 -24.56
CA GLY A 453 -16.00 23.91 -25.27
C GLY A 453 -14.93 24.74 -24.55
N ASN A 454 -14.62 24.48 -23.28
CA ASN A 454 -13.53 25.15 -22.59
C ASN A 454 -12.17 24.60 -23.02
N MET A 455 -11.17 25.48 -23.04
CA MET A 455 -9.77 25.10 -23.30
C MET A 455 -9.17 24.42 -22.07
N ILE A 456 -8.59 23.25 -22.28
CA ILE A 456 -7.81 22.48 -21.33
C ILE A 456 -6.31 22.74 -21.65
N PRO A 457 -5.54 23.35 -20.74
CA PRO A 457 -4.13 23.67 -20.99
C PRO A 457 -3.33 22.42 -21.39
N GLY A 458 -2.60 22.49 -22.51
CA GLY A 458 -1.76 21.39 -23.03
C GLY A 458 -2.49 20.30 -23.81
N ILE A 459 -3.83 20.22 -23.71
CA ILE A 459 -4.65 19.18 -24.36
C ILE A 459 -5.46 19.74 -25.53
N GLY A 460 -6.12 20.89 -25.35
CA GLY A 460 -7.03 21.47 -26.35
C GLY A 460 -8.44 21.68 -25.82
N THR A 461 -9.42 21.79 -26.70
CA THR A 461 -10.81 22.05 -26.30
C THR A 461 -11.50 20.79 -25.80
N CYS A 462 -12.22 20.86 -24.67
CA CYS A 462 -13.05 19.76 -24.20
C CYS A 462 -14.21 19.48 -25.18
N ASP A 463 -14.23 18.28 -25.75
CA ASP A 463 -15.20 17.82 -26.75
C ASP A 463 -16.36 17.00 -26.16
N ALA A 464 -16.17 16.42 -24.97
CA ALA A 464 -17.20 15.78 -24.16
C ALA A 464 -18.03 16.81 -23.35
N ASP A 465 -19.14 16.39 -22.75
CA ASP A 465 -19.97 17.27 -21.88
C ASP A 465 -19.17 17.88 -20.72
N ARG A 466 -18.17 17.15 -20.25
CA ARG A 466 -17.13 17.60 -19.33
C ARG A 466 -15.89 16.73 -19.48
N CYS A 467 -14.75 17.33 -19.17
CA CYS A 467 -13.44 16.70 -19.18
C CYS A 467 -12.73 16.95 -17.86
N PHE A 468 -11.70 16.17 -17.58
CA PHE A 468 -10.90 16.31 -16.37
C PHE A 468 -9.41 16.34 -16.71
N LYS A 469 -8.63 17.17 -16.01
CA LYS A 469 -7.15 17.15 -16.11
C LYS A 469 -6.54 16.92 -14.73
N ALA A 470 -5.54 16.05 -14.65
CA ALA A 470 -4.80 15.81 -13.40
C ALA A 470 -4.06 17.08 -12.95
N ILE A 471 -4.10 17.39 -11.65
CA ILE A 471 -3.40 18.54 -11.06
C ILE A 471 -2.86 18.18 -9.67
N ASN A 472 -1.82 18.89 -9.21
CA ASN A 472 -1.50 18.97 -7.80
C ASN A 472 -2.44 19.97 -7.13
N HIS A 473 -3.05 19.56 -6.03
CA HIS A 473 -3.99 20.39 -5.32
C HIS A 473 -4.04 20.03 -3.84
N GLY A 474 -4.18 21.07 -3.02
CA GLY A 474 -4.73 20.91 -1.68
C GLY A 474 -3.70 20.66 -0.60
N LYS A 475 -4.14 20.95 0.62
CA LYS A 475 -3.34 20.86 1.83
C LYS A 475 -4.22 20.39 2.97
N VAL A 476 -3.75 19.38 3.68
CA VAL A 476 -4.45 18.81 4.84
C VAL A 476 -3.47 18.73 6.01
N GLU A 477 -3.90 19.19 7.17
CA GLU A 477 -3.19 19.01 8.44
C GLU A 477 -3.82 17.84 9.19
N TYR A 478 -3.00 16.92 9.70
CA TYR A 478 -3.42 15.83 10.57
C TYR A 478 -2.66 15.96 11.90
N LYS A 479 -3.36 16.06 13.02
CA LYS A 479 -2.72 16.06 14.35
C LYS A 479 -3.46 15.17 15.31
N GLY A 480 -2.75 14.58 16.25
CA GLY A 480 -3.40 13.62 17.12
C GLY A 480 -2.54 13.12 18.26
N ILE A 481 -3.18 12.31 19.09
CA ILE A 481 -2.57 11.59 20.21
C ILE A 481 -2.89 10.11 20.05
N GLU A 482 -1.86 9.27 20.15
CA GLU A 482 -1.96 7.82 20.18
C GLU A 482 -1.56 7.33 21.57
N LEU A 483 -2.42 6.56 22.22
CA LEU A 483 -2.17 5.90 23.50
C LEU A 483 -2.18 4.39 23.27
N GLY A 484 -1.24 3.70 23.91
CA GLY A 484 -1.21 2.25 23.99
C GLY A 484 -0.93 1.85 25.43
N ALA A 485 -1.64 0.86 25.95
CA ALA A 485 -1.38 0.29 27.26
C ALA A 485 -1.53 -1.23 27.19
N GLY A 486 -0.60 -1.95 27.78
CA GLY A 486 -0.61 -3.40 27.92
C GLY A 486 -0.34 -3.75 29.38
N ILE A 487 -1.08 -4.70 29.93
CA ILE A 487 -0.83 -5.24 31.26
C ILE A 487 -0.96 -6.76 31.23
N SER A 488 -0.03 -7.43 31.89
CA SER A 488 -0.06 -8.89 32.12
C SER A 488 -0.28 -9.17 33.61
N PRO A 489 -1.47 -8.88 34.18
CA PRO A 489 -1.70 -8.94 35.63
C PRO A 489 -1.51 -10.34 36.23
N LEU A 490 -1.57 -11.36 35.38
CA LEU A 490 -1.26 -12.76 35.68
C LEU A 490 -0.46 -13.31 34.48
N ASP A 491 0.38 -14.33 34.70
CA ASP A 491 1.17 -14.98 33.64
C ASP A 491 0.33 -15.50 32.46
N ASN A 492 -0.97 -15.68 32.67
CA ASN A 492 -1.90 -16.22 31.71
C ASN A 492 -3.04 -15.25 31.33
N LEU A 493 -2.97 -13.98 31.72
CA LEU A 493 -3.95 -12.95 31.35
C LEU A 493 -3.19 -11.75 30.77
N ASN A 494 -3.51 -11.40 29.53
CA ASN A 494 -2.98 -10.22 28.88
C ASN A 494 -4.12 -9.30 28.46
N VAL A 495 -3.99 -8.01 28.77
CA VAL A 495 -4.98 -6.98 28.40
C VAL A 495 -4.25 -5.87 27.66
N ASN A 496 -4.66 -5.63 26.42
CA ASN A 496 -4.13 -4.56 25.57
C ASN A 496 -5.23 -3.55 25.28
N PHE A 497 -4.87 -2.28 25.37
CA PHE A 497 -5.68 -1.13 25.08
C PHE A 497 -4.95 -0.23 24.09
N ALA A 498 -5.66 0.24 23.08
CA ALA A 498 -5.19 1.25 22.15
C ALA A 498 -6.26 2.33 22.01
N TYR A 499 -5.81 3.58 21.93
CA TYR A 499 -6.67 4.73 21.67
C TYR A 499 -5.99 5.71 20.74
N THR A 500 -6.73 6.23 19.77
CA THR A 500 -6.27 7.29 18.88
C THR A 500 -7.29 8.41 18.85
N TYR A 501 -6.83 9.62 19.14
CA TYR A 501 -7.53 10.85 18.84
C TYR A 501 -6.88 11.50 17.62
N LEU A 502 -7.67 11.80 16.59
CA LEU A 502 -7.22 12.41 15.36
C LEU A 502 -8.08 13.64 15.03
N ASP A 503 -7.43 14.76 14.81
CA ASP A 503 -8.04 15.99 14.31
C ASP A 503 -7.38 16.33 12.96
N SER A 504 -8.12 16.07 11.88
CA SER A 504 -7.73 16.44 10.53
C SER A 504 -8.41 17.74 10.13
N GLU A 505 -7.75 18.60 9.36
CA GLU A 505 -8.34 19.84 8.84
C GLU A 505 -7.85 20.13 7.41
N VAL A 506 -8.79 20.32 6.49
CA VAL A 506 -8.51 20.74 5.12
C VAL A 506 -8.14 22.23 5.12
N LYS A 507 -6.88 22.53 4.83
CA LYS A 507 -6.34 23.90 4.76
C LYS A 507 -6.50 24.52 3.37
N GLU A 508 -6.50 23.70 2.33
CA GLU A 508 -6.67 24.12 0.94
C GLU A 508 -7.40 23.03 0.14
N ALA A 509 -8.47 23.42 -0.57
CA ALA A 509 -9.31 22.55 -1.40
C ALA A 509 -9.80 23.30 -2.66
N GLN A 510 -10.07 22.60 -3.76
CA GLN A 510 -10.74 23.20 -4.93
C GLN A 510 -12.16 23.61 -4.56
N ASP A 511 -12.86 22.74 -3.83
CA ASP A 511 -14.12 23.07 -3.20
C ASP A 511 -13.87 23.86 -1.91
N LYS A 512 -14.12 25.17 -1.95
CA LYS A 512 -13.95 26.04 -0.78
C LYS A 512 -14.86 25.66 0.39
N SER A 513 -15.94 24.90 0.16
CA SER A 513 -16.90 24.52 1.20
C SER A 513 -16.34 23.50 2.19
N VAL A 514 -15.25 22.81 1.85
CA VAL A 514 -14.59 21.83 2.75
C VAL A 514 -13.42 22.43 3.53
N ILE A 515 -12.97 23.63 3.19
CA ILE A 515 -11.87 24.30 3.91
C ILE A 515 -12.29 24.55 5.37
N GLY A 516 -11.41 24.18 6.31
CA GLY A 516 -11.67 24.22 7.74
C GLY A 516 -12.50 23.06 8.29
N LYS A 517 -12.91 22.12 7.44
CA LYS A 517 -13.60 20.88 7.86
C LYS A 517 -12.62 19.70 7.96
N PRO A 518 -12.99 18.64 8.68
CA PRO A 518 -12.23 17.39 8.65
C PRO A 518 -12.13 16.79 7.26
N GLU A 519 -10.99 16.13 6.98
CA GLU A 519 -10.83 15.30 5.78
C GLU A 519 -11.86 14.15 5.84
N GLN A 520 -12.37 13.76 4.67
CA GLN A 520 -13.26 12.60 4.57
C GLN A 520 -12.54 11.33 5.02
N ASP A 521 -13.31 10.35 5.50
CA ASP A 521 -12.81 9.04 5.94
C ASP A 521 -11.75 9.10 7.07
N SER A 522 -11.80 10.15 7.88
CA SER A 522 -10.94 10.37 9.05
C SER A 522 -11.71 10.09 10.33
N LEU A 523 -11.44 8.95 10.98
CA LEU A 523 -12.02 8.61 12.28
C LEU A 523 -11.40 9.48 13.38
N LYS A 524 -12.23 10.32 14.01
CA LYS A 524 -11.79 11.23 15.09
C LYS A 524 -11.34 10.49 16.35
N HIS A 525 -12.01 9.38 16.66
CA HIS A 525 -11.71 8.53 17.80
C HIS A 525 -11.68 7.07 17.32
N ASN A 526 -10.62 6.35 17.67
CA ASN A 526 -10.53 4.91 17.47
C ASN A 526 -10.09 4.27 18.80
N ILE A 527 -10.83 3.29 19.29
CA ILE A 527 -10.59 2.62 20.57
C ILE A 527 -10.55 1.12 20.31
N MET A 528 -9.51 0.44 20.80
CA MET A 528 -9.43 -1.00 20.73
C MET A 528 -9.08 -1.55 22.10
N LEU A 529 -9.84 -2.55 22.54
CA LEU A 529 -9.55 -3.31 23.74
C LEU A 529 -9.50 -4.79 23.36
N LYS A 530 -8.39 -5.43 23.68
CA LYS A 530 -8.18 -6.87 23.48
C LYS A 530 -7.79 -7.52 24.79
N THR A 531 -8.49 -8.57 25.17
CA THR A 531 -8.15 -9.39 26.33
C THR A 531 -7.91 -10.81 25.88
N GLU A 532 -6.78 -11.39 26.29
CA GLU A 532 -6.35 -12.74 25.98
C GLU A 532 -6.10 -13.50 27.29
N TYR A 533 -6.65 -14.71 27.40
CA TYR A 533 -6.42 -15.56 28.57
C TYR A 533 -5.94 -16.95 28.16
N SER A 534 -4.81 -17.42 28.66
CA SER A 534 -4.25 -18.75 28.35
C SER A 534 -4.68 -19.79 29.38
N PHE A 535 -5.55 -20.71 28.97
CA PHE A 535 -5.88 -21.92 29.73
C PHE A 535 -4.81 -22.99 29.51
N TYR A 536 -3.94 -23.18 30.51
CA TYR A 536 -2.95 -24.27 30.56
C TYR A 536 -2.04 -24.38 29.31
N ASN A 537 -1.76 -23.25 28.63
CA ASN A 537 -1.01 -23.18 27.37
C ASN A 537 -1.57 -24.04 26.23
N LYS A 538 -2.86 -24.41 26.30
CA LYS A 538 -3.53 -25.25 25.30
C LYS A 538 -4.69 -24.53 24.60
N ILE A 539 -5.32 -23.57 25.27
CA ILE A 539 -6.46 -22.84 24.74
C ILE A 539 -6.32 -21.37 25.13
N THR A 540 -6.34 -20.45 24.17
CA THR A 540 -6.23 -19.01 24.42
C THR A 540 -7.45 -18.27 23.85
N PRO A 541 -8.59 -18.23 24.56
CA PRO A 541 -9.68 -17.36 24.17
C PRO A 541 -9.26 -15.89 24.25
N TRP A 542 -9.81 -15.11 23.31
CA TRP A 542 -9.66 -13.67 23.29
C TRP A 542 -11.00 -13.00 22.96
N ILE A 543 -11.19 -11.80 23.51
CA ILE A 543 -12.32 -10.92 23.19
C ILE A 543 -11.71 -9.60 22.71
N LYS A 544 -12.27 -9.07 21.62
CA LYS A 544 -11.87 -7.79 21.04
C LYS A 544 -13.10 -6.91 20.83
N GLY A 545 -13.05 -5.68 21.32
CA GLY A 545 -13.94 -4.61 20.93
C GLY A 545 -13.18 -3.61 20.05
N GLU A 546 -13.74 -3.29 18.89
CA GLU A 546 -13.30 -2.22 17.98
C GLU A 546 -14.44 -1.22 17.79
#